data_AF-A0A415C4I4-F1
#
_entry.id   AF-A0A415C4I4-F1
#
_cell.length_a   1.000
_cell.length_b   1.000
_cell.length_c   1.000
_cell.angle_alpha   90.00
_cell.angle_beta   90.00
_cell.angle_gamma   90.00
#
_symmetry.space_group_name_H-M   'P 1'
#
loop_
_entity.id
_entity.type
_entity.pdbx_description
1 polymer ?
#
loop_
_entity_poly.entity_id
_entity_poly.type
_entity_poly.pdbx_seq_one_letter_code
_entity_poly.pdbx_strand_id
1 'polypeptide(L)'
;MMIPRTIAQELIPMLSWFPVVSVTGPHQSGKSTLIKNMLPDYEYVNLEDETTRISAIDDPVGFIRSHGAKLIIDEAQHAPGLFSQIQVAADERGGMGQYVLSGSQNFLMEKRIGPISGGARGHASTAAPLV
;
A
#
# COMPACT_ATOMS: atom_id res chain seq x y z
N MET A 1 13.63 -13.62 -12.56
CA MET A 1 12.82 -12.39 -12.45
C MET A 1 13.13 -11.75 -11.09
N MET A 2 13.74 -10.56 -11.02
CA MET A 2 14.19 -9.91 -9.75
C MET A 2 13.28 -8.74 -9.34
N ILE A 3 12.03 -9.06 -8.99
CA ILE A 3 11.04 -8.12 -8.45
C ILE A 3 11.51 -7.38 -7.17
N PRO A 4 12.17 -8.05 -6.20
CA PRO A 4 12.48 -7.40 -4.93
C PRO A 4 13.47 -6.23 -5.03
N ARG A 5 14.39 -6.27 -6.00
CA ARG A 5 15.46 -5.29 -6.10
C ARG A 5 14.95 -3.94 -6.60
N THR A 6 14.01 -3.93 -7.53
CA THR A 6 13.42 -2.69 -8.08
C THR A 6 12.56 -1.97 -7.05
N ILE A 7 11.65 -2.71 -6.37
CA ILE A 7 10.82 -2.15 -5.30
C ILE A 7 11.69 -1.51 -4.22
N ALA A 8 12.80 -2.18 -3.85
CA ALA A 8 13.69 -1.66 -2.82
C ALA A 8 14.35 -0.33 -3.19
N GLN A 9 14.61 -0.09 -4.47
CA GLN A 9 15.23 1.15 -4.95
C GLN A 9 14.24 2.31 -5.05
N GLU A 10 12.95 2.02 -5.20
CA GLU A 10 11.92 3.04 -5.42
C GLU A 10 11.13 3.39 -4.16
N LEU A 11 10.89 2.42 -3.26
CA LEU A 11 9.99 2.57 -2.13
C LEU A 11 10.40 3.70 -1.17
N ILE A 12 11.69 3.74 -0.76
CA ILE A 12 12.16 4.76 0.19
C ILE A 12 12.09 6.18 -0.39
N PRO A 13 12.59 6.46 -1.61
CA PRO A 13 12.37 7.75 -2.25
C PRO A 13 10.89 8.16 -2.32
N MET A 14 10.00 7.24 -2.69
CA MET A 14 8.58 7.54 -2.81
C MET A 14 7.94 7.89 -1.46
N LEU A 15 8.32 7.20 -0.39
CA LEU A 15 7.84 7.52 0.96
C LEU A 15 8.32 8.89 1.46
N SER A 16 9.37 9.46 0.85
CA SER A 16 9.79 10.84 1.17
C SER A 16 8.97 11.92 0.44
N TRP A 17 8.26 11.55 -0.63
CA TRP A 17 7.52 12.48 -1.49
C TRP A 17 6.01 12.35 -1.37
N PHE A 18 5.53 11.18 -0.93
CA PHE A 18 4.11 10.87 -0.90
C PHE A 18 3.69 10.35 0.48
N PRO A 19 2.51 10.76 0.98
CA PRO A 19 1.99 10.26 2.25
C PRO A 19 1.55 8.80 2.14
N VAL A 20 1.14 8.36 0.94
CA VAL A 20 0.62 7.02 0.68
C VAL A 20 1.29 6.44 -0.56
N VAL A 21 1.88 5.25 -0.43
CA VAL A 21 2.55 4.54 -1.54
C VAL A 21 1.96 3.15 -1.69
N SER A 22 1.49 2.79 -2.87
CA SER A 22 1.06 1.42 -3.17
C SER A 22 2.20 0.63 -3.82
N VAL A 23 2.43 -0.62 -3.41
CA VAL A 23 3.35 -1.57 -4.01
C VAL A 23 2.54 -2.76 -4.55
N THR A 24 2.52 -2.94 -5.86
CA THR A 24 1.75 -4.02 -6.49
C THR A 24 2.66 -5.11 -7.02
N GLY A 25 2.13 -6.30 -7.33
CA GLY A 25 2.88 -7.34 -8.06
C GLY A 25 2.39 -8.76 -7.80
N PRO A 26 2.79 -9.78 -8.58
CA PRO A 26 2.23 -11.14 -8.48
C PRO A 26 2.26 -11.71 -7.06
N HIS A 27 1.25 -12.49 -6.65
CA HIS A 27 1.28 -13.21 -5.37
C HIS A 27 2.55 -14.06 -5.25
N GLN A 28 3.03 -14.25 -4.02
CA GLN A 28 4.21 -15.07 -3.68
C GLN A 28 5.55 -14.58 -4.25
N SER A 29 5.65 -13.33 -4.73
CA SER A 29 6.94 -12.76 -5.19
C SER A 29 7.85 -12.23 -4.07
N GLY A 30 7.47 -12.39 -2.80
CA GLY A 30 8.25 -11.97 -1.63
C GLY A 30 8.15 -10.48 -1.27
N LYS A 31 7.16 -9.75 -1.81
CA LYS A 31 6.98 -8.30 -1.58
C LYS A 31 6.76 -7.97 -0.11
N SER A 32 5.82 -8.63 0.55
CA SER A 32 5.46 -8.35 1.94
C SER A 32 6.66 -8.52 2.86
N THR A 33 7.45 -9.58 2.67
CA THR A 33 8.69 -9.80 3.40
C THR A 33 9.71 -8.69 3.15
N LEU A 34 9.89 -8.26 1.89
CA LEU A 34 10.79 -7.16 1.55
C LEU A 34 10.35 -5.85 2.21
N ILE A 35 9.08 -5.46 2.06
CA ILE A 35 8.52 -4.22 2.58
C ILE A 35 8.68 -4.17 4.11
N LYS A 36 8.33 -5.25 4.81
CA LYS A 36 8.51 -5.38 6.26
C LYS A 36 9.96 -5.21 6.68
N ASN A 37 10.90 -5.80 5.94
CA ASN A 37 12.33 -5.69 6.25
C ASN A 37 12.86 -4.27 6.00
N MET A 38 12.33 -3.57 5.01
CA MET A 38 12.73 -2.19 4.68
C MET A 38 12.11 -1.15 5.63
N LEU A 39 10.96 -1.47 6.21
CA LEU A 39 10.15 -0.57 7.03
C LEU A 39 9.89 -1.18 8.41
N PRO A 40 10.93 -1.45 9.21
CA PRO A 40 10.78 -2.14 10.50
C PRO A 40 9.99 -1.31 11.53
N ASP A 41 9.94 0.01 11.35
CA ASP A 41 9.19 0.93 12.22
C ASP A 41 7.70 1.05 11.85
N TYR A 42 7.25 0.35 10.80
CA TYR A 42 5.86 0.37 10.37
C TYR A 42 5.10 -0.79 11.00
N GLU A 43 3.91 -0.49 11.49
CA GLU A 43 2.94 -1.51 11.84
C GLU A 43 2.52 -2.29 10.59
N TYR A 44 2.30 -3.59 10.70
CA TYR A 44 1.96 -4.46 9.58
C TYR A 44 0.63 -5.16 9.83
N VAL A 45 -0.30 -5.00 8.90
CA VAL A 45 -1.57 -5.72 8.86
C VAL A 45 -1.76 -6.41 7.52
N ASN A 46 -2.33 -7.63 7.55
CA ASN A 46 -2.61 -8.43 6.36
C ASN A 46 -4.12 -8.67 6.25
N LEU A 47 -4.74 -8.24 5.15
CA LEU A 47 -6.17 -8.43 4.90
C LEU A 47 -6.53 -9.81 4.33
N GLU A 48 -5.58 -10.73 4.17
CA GLU A 48 -5.88 -12.15 4.01
C GLU A 48 -6.46 -12.74 5.30
N ASP A 49 -6.04 -12.23 6.47
CA ASP A 49 -6.63 -12.60 7.76
C ASP A 49 -8.09 -12.14 7.83
N GLU A 50 -9.00 -13.11 8.01
CA GLU A 50 -10.45 -12.86 7.98
C GLU A 50 -10.88 -11.86 9.05
N THR A 51 -10.36 -11.97 10.27
CA THR A 51 -10.74 -11.09 11.38
C THR A 51 -10.35 -9.64 11.08
N THR A 52 -9.12 -9.44 10.61
CA THR A 52 -8.59 -8.13 10.22
C THR A 52 -9.38 -7.56 9.05
N ARG A 53 -9.69 -8.39 8.04
CA ARG A 53 -10.47 -7.99 6.87
C ARG A 53 -11.90 -7.56 7.24
N ILE A 54 -12.60 -8.34 8.06
CA ILE A 54 -13.95 -8.00 8.53
C ILE A 54 -13.91 -6.65 9.24
N SER A 55 -12.94 -6.43 10.14
CA SER A 55 -12.80 -5.14 10.82
C SER A 55 -12.57 -3.98 9.85
N ALA A 56 -11.76 -4.18 8.81
CA ALA A 56 -11.49 -3.16 7.80
C ALA A 56 -12.70 -2.86 6.90
N ILE A 57 -13.55 -3.86 6.63
CA ILE A 57 -14.75 -3.72 5.80
C ILE A 57 -15.89 -3.07 6.59
N ASP A 58 -16.14 -3.53 7.82
CA ASP A 58 -17.29 -3.12 8.62
C ASP A 58 -17.13 -1.68 9.16
N ASP A 59 -15.91 -1.30 9.57
CA ASP A 59 -15.61 0.05 10.04
C ASP A 59 -14.23 0.53 9.51
N PRO A 60 -14.16 0.95 8.24
CA PRO A 60 -12.90 1.41 7.63
C PRO A 60 -12.35 2.67 8.32
N VAL A 61 -13.20 3.50 8.92
CA VAL A 61 -12.79 4.71 9.65
C VAL A 61 -12.14 4.32 10.98
N GLY A 62 -12.82 3.49 11.77
CA GLY A 62 -12.30 2.97 13.03
C GLY A 62 -11.04 2.14 12.82
N PHE A 63 -10.99 1.34 11.76
CA PHE A 63 -9.82 0.55 11.39
C PHE A 63 -8.59 1.45 11.16
N ILE A 64 -8.68 2.51 10.35
CA ILE A 64 -7.52 3.39 10.13
C ILE A 64 -7.15 4.16 11.39
N ARG A 65 -8.14 4.57 12.19
CA ARG A 65 -7.92 5.33 13.43
C ARG A 65 -7.33 4.50 14.56
N SER A 66 -7.53 3.18 14.57
CA SER A 66 -6.94 2.28 15.58
C SER A 66 -5.45 2.02 15.38
N HIS A 67 -4.88 2.41 14.22
CA HIS A 67 -3.48 2.19 13.87
C HIS A 67 -2.67 3.49 13.85
N GLY A 68 -1.35 3.34 14.00
CA GLY A 68 -0.39 4.44 13.96
C GLY A 68 -0.24 5.12 12.60
N ALA A 69 0.57 6.18 12.54
CA ALA A 69 0.87 6.95 11.32
C ALA A 69 1.90 6.30 10.39
N LYS A 70 2.38 5.10 10.71
CA LYS A 70 3.28 4.30 9.87
C LYS A 70 2.70 2.89 9.75
N LEU A 71 1.91 2.66 8.71
CA LEU A 71 1.13 1.43 8.55
C LEU A 71 1.33 0.81 7.17
N ILE A 72 1.65 -0.48 7.15
CA ILE A 72 1.64 -1.34 5.97
C ILE A 72 0.34 -2.15 5.98
N ILE A 73 -0.45 -2.02 4.92
CA ILE A 73 -1.68 -2.80 4.70
C ILE A 73 -1.44 -3.73 3.53
N ASP A 74 -1.27 -5.02 3.80
CA ASP A 74 -1.05 -6.04 2.78
C ASP A 74 -2.36 -6.61 2.24
N GLU A 75 -2.33 -6.98 0.96
CA GLU A 75 -3.46 -7.44 0.16
C GLU A 75 -4.67 -6.49 0.26
N ALA A 76 -4.38 -5.18 0.17
CA ALA A 76 -5.30 -4.07 0.38
C ALA A 76 -6.52 -4.09 -0.58
N GLN A 77 -6.44 -4.80 -1.71
CA GLN A 77 -7.58 -5.02 -2.60
C GLN A 77 -8.75 -5.78 -1.94
N HIS A 78 -8.53 -6.44 -0.80
CA HIS A 78 -9.60 -7.11 -0.05
C HIS A 78 -10.52 -6.15 0.72
N ALA A 79 -10.11 -4.89 0.94
CA ALA A 79 -10.96 -3.86 1.53
C ALA A 79 -10.85 -2.52 0.78
N PRO A 80 -11.39 -2.39 -0.45
CA PRO A 80 -11.29 -1.17 -1.26
C PRO A 80 -11.94 0.09 -0.64
N GLY A 81 -12.79 -0.11 0.36
CA GLY A 81 -13.37 0.97 1.18
C GLY A 81 -12.33 1.74 2.00
N LEU A 82 -11.18 1.13 2.29
CA LEU A 82 -10.09 1.79 3.04
C LEU A 82 -9.44 2.93 2.26
N PHE A 83 -9.40 2.90 0.92
CA PHE A 83 -8.59 3.84 0.15
C PHE A 83 -8.99 5.30 0.38
N SER A 84 -10.29 5.60 0.43
CA SER A 84 -10.75 6.95 0.73
C SER A 84 -10.47 7.35 2.19
N GLN A 85 -10.52 6.40 3.12
CA GLN A 85 -10.24 6.69 4.54
C GLN A 85 -8.76 6.91 4.79
N ILE A 86 -7.88 6.21 4.07
CA ILE A 86 -6.44 6.41 4.12
C ILE A 86 -6.08 7.80 3.60
N GLN A 87 -6.69 8.25 2.50
CA GLN A 87 -6.48 9.62 1.98
C GLN A 87 -6.86 10.67 3.02
N VAL A 88 -8.08 10.57 3.57
CA VAL A 88 -8.56 11.50 4.61
C VAL A 88 -7.62 11.49 5.83
N ALA A 89 -7.26 10.31 6.33
CA ALA A 89 -6.39 10.21 7.51
C ALA A 89 -4.97 10.72 7.24
N ALA A 90 -4.43 10.50 6.04
CA ALA A 90 -3.13 11.00 5.62
C ALA A 90 -3.11 12.53 5.57
N ASP A 91 -4.16 13.14 5.01
CA ASP A 91 -4.32 14.59 4.94
C ASP A 91 -4.49 15.21 6.34
N GLU A 92 -5.29 14.59 7.21
CA GLU A 92 -5.51 15.04 8.59
C GLU A 92 -4.22 15.00 9.43
N ARG A 93 -3.43 13.93 9.32
CA ARG A 93 -2.20 13.73 10.10
C ARG A 93 -1.07 14.63 9.62
N GLY A 94 -1.00 14.85 8.31
CA GLY A 94 0.12 15.55 7.67
C GLY A 94 1.43 14.74 7.73
N GLY A 95 2.22 14.84 6.67
CA GLY A 95 3.53 14.21 6.58
C GLY A 95 3.62 13.09 5.55
N MET A 96 4.84 12.79 5.12
CA MET A 96 5.13 11.83 4.06
C MET A 96 5.41 10.43 4.63
N GLY A 97 5.17 9.40 3.84
CA GLY A 97 5.45 8.01 4.20
C GLY A 97 4.62 7.54 5.38
N GLN A 98 3.32 7.81 5.36
CA GLN A 98 2.43 7.37 6.42
C GLN A 98 1.89 5.95 6.18
N TYR A 99 1.55 5.65 4.93
CA TYR A 99 0.88 4.41 4.56
C TYR A 99 1.54 3.71 3.38
N VAL A 100 1.68 2.39 3.48
CA VAL A 100 2.10 1.52 2.39
C VAL A 100 1.02 0.50 2.12
N LEU A 101 0.50 0.47 0.90
CA LEU A 101 -0.51 -0.52 0.49
C LEU A 101 0.13 -1.56 -0.40
N SER A 102 0.06 -2.84 -0.03
CA SER A 102 0.54 -3.94 -0.88
C SER A 102 -0.64 -4.72 -1.46
N GLY A 103 -0.46 -5.30 -2.65
CA GLY A 103 -1.49 -6.13 -3.28
C GLY A 103 -1.04 -6.85 -4.54
N SER A 104 -1.77 -7.90 -4.91
CA SER A 104 -1.40 -8.76 -6.05
C SER A 104 -1.74 -8.21 -7.42
N GLN A 105 -2.66 -7.26 -7.47
CA GLN A 105 -3.17 -6.63 -8.68
C GLN A 105 -3.06 -5.12 -8.59
N ASN A 106 -3.07 -4.43 -9.73
CA ASN A 106 -3.12 -2.98 -9.77
C ASN A 106 -4.54 -2.48 -9.44
N PHE A 107 -4.92 -2.55 -8.16
CA PHE A 107 -6.27 -2.24 -7.66
C PHE A 107 -6.63 -0.74 -7.76
N LEU A 108 -5.64 0.13 -7.99
CA LEU A 108 -5.86 1.57 -8.20
C LEU A 108 -6.47 1.88 -9.57
N MET A 109 -6.32 0.98 -10.56
CA MET A 109 -6.90 1.16 -11.90
C MET A 109 -8.43 1.07 -11.89
N GLU A 110 -9.02 0.38 -10.91
CA GLU A 110 -10.47 0.20 -10.82
C GLU A 110 -11.19 1.43 -10.25
N LYS A 111 -10.47 2.37 -9.63
CA LYS A 111 -11.02 3.56 -8.97
C LYS A 111 -10.47 4.87 -9.57
N ARG A 112 -10.50 5.04 -10.90
CA ARG A 112 -10.27 6.32 -11.62
C ARG A 112 -9.13 7.22 -11.06
N ILE A 113 -7.92 6.70 -10.92
CA ILE A 113 -6.72 7.52 -10.71
C ILE A 113 -5.72 7.14 -11.81
N GLY A 114 -5.42 8.10 -12.69
CA GLY A 114 -4.66 7.87 -13.92
C GLY A 114 -3.23 7.37 -13.63
N PRO A 115 -2.70 6.40 -14.40
CA PRO A 115 -1.34 5.92 -14.21
C PRO A 115 -0.32 7.02 -14.54
N ILE A 116 0.65 7.25 -13.65
CA ILE A 116 1.88 7.95 -14.05
C ILE A 116 2.67 7.04 -15.00
N SER A 117 2.73 7.46 -16.26
CA SER A 117 3.33 6.69 -17.35
C SER A 117 4.85 6.80 -17.32
N GLY A 118 5.51 5.64 -17.30
CA GLY A 118 6.97 5.53 -17.29
C GLY A 118 7.49 4.16 -17.73
N GLY A 119 7.00 3.64 -18.86
CA GLY A 119 7.75 2.66 -19.67
C GLY A 119 7.56 1.16 -19.39
N ALA A 120 7.08 0.47 -20.43
CA ALA A 120 7.21 -0.97 -20.74
C ALA A 120 6.35 -2.02 -19.99
N ARG A 121 5.35 -2.49 -20.75
CA ARG A 121 4.64 -3.78 -20.76
C ARG A 121 5.19 -4.94 -19.90
N GLY A 122 4.28 -5.53 -19.12
CA GLY A 122 4.36 -6.85 -18.51
C GLY A 122 4.29 -6.77 -16.99
N HIS A 123 3.17 -7.19 -16.37
CA HIS A 123 2.88 -7.25 -14.92
C HIS A 123 4.11 -6.98 -14.02
N ALA A 124 4.47 -5.71 -13.88
CA ALA A 124 5.64 -5.28 -13.14
C ALA A 124 5.18 -4.90 -11.74
N SER A 125 5.95 -5.33 -10.75
CA SER A 125 5.73 -4.84 -9.41
C SER A 125 6.21 -3.39 -9.34
N THR A 126 5.31 -2.46 -9.07
CA THR A 126 5.60 -1.02 -9.12
C THR A 126 5.14 -0.36 -7.83
N ALA A 127 5.94 0.59 -7.35
CA ALA A 127 5.52 1.54 -6.33
C ALA A 127 4.86 2.76 -7.00
N ALA A 128 3.65 3.13 -6.61
CA ALA A 128 2.89 4.25 -7.18
C ALA A 128 2.28 5.12 -6.08
N PRO A 129 2.21 6.45 -6.25
CA PRO A 129 1.54 7.31 -5.29
C PRO A 129 0.02 7.18 -5.40
N LEU A 130 -0.69 7.25 -4.26
CA LEU A 130 -2.12 7.55 -4.24
C LEU A 130 -2.27 9.07 -4.11
N VAL A 131 -2.59 9.75 -5.22
CA VAL A 131 -3.09 11.13 -5.23
C VAL A 131 -4.61 11.15 -5.19
#